data_AF-A0A0E3NDU8-F1
#
_entry.id   AF-A0A0E3NDU8-F1
#
_cell.length_a   1.000
_cell.length_b   1.000
_cell.length_c   1.000
_cell.angle_alpha   90.00
_cell.angle_beta   90.00
_cell.angle_gamma   90.00
#
_symmetry.space_group_name_H-M   'P 1'
#
loop_
_entity.id
_entity.type
_entity.pdbx_description
1 polymer ?
#
loop_
_entity_poly.entity_id
_entity_poly.type
_entity_poly.pdbx_seq_one_letter_code
_entity_poly.pdbx_strand_id
1 'polypeptide(L)'
;MAWGTIIYSVRSFSDKTNLPEWARPVLDGLMALNIDLSVDAVAIRLGMWDWGKGLDYQYFGVPYNNFWAWFWVVFSFSASLRLLSKLPGLWGRWFSPAGAILCGTAGVLITNELITSIPNELIHYATIIAVLGSALILVLVLRPEVSTQPHDAFVFLVPLGFHAYFLIAGLVSNAILDPPFLLVVSMAMCIIALWLHRNALNNWYRSNAVAPEDTGSSRKEYNTFKKT
;
A
#
# COMPACT_ATOMS: atom_id res chain seq x y z
N MET A 1 -5.34 5.29 12.46
CA MET A 1 -5.07 6.41 11.53
C MET A 1 -4.22 5.97 10.33
N ALA A 2 -3.09 5.27 10.52
CA ALA A 2 -2.20 4.81 9.44
C ALA A 2 -2.85 3.86 8.39
N TRP A 3 -3.67 2.90 8.82
CA TRP A 3 -4.19 1.84 7.94
C TRP A 3 -5.09 2.35 6.81
N GLY A 4 -5.96 3.33 7.08
CA GLY A 4 -6.80 3.96 6.04
C GLY A 4 -5.95 4.70 4.99
N THR A 5 -4.83 5.30 5.40
CA THR A 5 -3.87 5.94 4.51
C THR A 5 -3.18 4.91 3.60
N ILE A 6 -2.83 3.74 4.11
CA ILE A 6 -2.29 2.64 3.29
C ILE A 6 -3.32 2.22 2.25
N ILE A 7 -4.56 1.88 2.66
CA ILE A 7 -5.63 1.45 1.74
C ILE A 7 -5.91 2.49 0.66
N TYR A 8 -6.00 3.77 1.05
CA TYR A 8 -6.17 4.86 0.10
C TYR A 8 -4.98 4.95 -0.87
N SER A 9 -3.76 4.85 -0.35
CA SER A 9 -2.54 4.95 -1.13
C SER A 9 -2.44 3.88 -2.19
N VAL A 10 -2.59 2.62 -1.78
CA VAL A 10 -2.48 1.47 -2.68
C VAL A 10 -3.57 1.51 -3.76
N ARG A 11 -4.80 1.86 -3.38
CA ARG A 11 -5.91 2.02 -4.32
C ARG A 11 -5.64 3.10 -5.36
N SER A 12 -5.12 4.25 -4.93
CA SER A 12 -4.76 5.35 -5.83
C SER A 12 -3.65 4.96 -6.80
N PHE A 13 -2.73 4.08 -6.38
CA PHE A 13 -1.72 3.50 -7.27
C PHE A 13 -2.32 2.53 -8.28
N SER A 14 -3.11 1.54 -7.83
CA SER A 14 -3.70 0.56 -8.75
C SER A 14 -4.69 1.20 -9.74
N ASP A 15 -5.34 2.31 -9.36
CA ASP A 15 -6.21 3.09 -10.25
C ASP A 15 -5.49 3.72 -11.43
N LYS A 16 -4.18 3.93 -11.30
CA LYS A 16 -3.31 4.46 -12.35
C LYS A 16 -2.68 3.38 -13.20
N THR A 17 -3.00 2.12 -12.94
CA THR A 17 -2.56 1.01 -13.77
C THR A 17 -3.57 0.71 -14.87
N ASN A 18 -3.10 0.10 -15.96
CA ASN A 18 -3.95 -0.47 -16.99
C ASN A 18 -4.67 -1.76 -16.56
N LEU A 19 -4.58 -2.20 -15.30
CA LEU A 19 -5.24 -3.41 -14.84
C LEU A 19 -6.76 -3.31 -14.96
N PRO A 20 -7.43 -4.42 -15.34
CA PRO A 20 -8.88 -4.50 -15.28
C PRO A 20 -9.33 -4.30 -13.83
N GLU A 21 -10.48 -3.64 -13.66
CA GLU A 21 -10.91 -3.15 -12.35
C GLU A 21 -11.03 -4.25 -11.28
N TRP A 22 -11.42 -5.46 -11.67
CA TRP A 22 -11.53 -6.61 -10.78
C TRP A 22 -10.18 -7.10 -10.23
N ALA A 23 -9.07 -6.85 -10.95
CA ALA A 23 -7.73 -7.26 -10.55
C ALA A 23 -7.02 -6.21 -9.69
N ARG A 24 -7.50 -4.96 -9.68
CA ARG A 24 -6.89 -3.87 -8.89
C ARG A 24 -6.88 -4.15 -7.38
N PRO A 25 -7.95 -4.69 -6.75
CA PRO A 25 -7.91 -5.09 -5.35
C PRO A 25 -6.83 -6.13 -5.02
N VAL A 26 -6.48 -7.00 -5.96
CA VAL A 26 -5.39 -7.98 -5.78
C VAL A 26 -4.04 -7.27 -5.68
N LEU A 27 -3.78 -6.33 -6.60
CA LEU A 27 -2.59 -5.48 -6.55
C LEU A 27 -2.56 -4.64 -5.26
N ASP A 28 -3.70 -4.08 -4.84
CA ASP A 28 -3.82 -3.31 -3.61
C ASP A 28 -3.38 -4.14 -2.38
N GLY A 29 -3.88 -5.37 -2.26
CA GLY A 29 -3.49 -6.31 -1.21
C GLY A 29 -2.00 -6.63 -1.23
N LEU A 30 -1.42 -6.92 -2.41
CA LEU A 30 0.01 -7.21 -2.53
C LEU A 30 0.91 -6.02 -2.18
N MET A 31 0.48 -4.79 -2.50
CA MET A 31 1.24 -3.59 -2.12
C MET A 31 1.19 -3.33 -0.62
N ALA A 32 0.08 -3.67 0.03
CA ALA A 32 0.02 -3.65 1.50
C ALA A 32 0.99 -4.68 2.10
N LEU A 33 1.06 -5.90 1.53
CA LEU A 33 2.04 -6.90 1.96
C LEU A 33 3.49 -6.48 1.72
N ASN A 34 3.78 -5.75 0.65
CA ASN A 34 5.12 -5.21 0.45
C ASN A 34 5.55 -4.30 1.62
N ILE A 35 4.64 -3.53 2.20
CA ILE A 35 4.90 -2.74 3.41
C ILE A 35 5.06 -3.70 4.61
N ASP A 36 4.06 -4.55 4.83
CA ASP A 36 3.92 -5.42 6.00
C ASP A 36 5.11 -6.37 6.22
N LEU A 37 5.60 -6.99 5.12
CA LEU A 37 6.75 -7.91 5.13
C LEU A 37 8.04 -7.28 5.70
N SER A 38 8.15 -5.96 5.71
CA SER A 38 9.31 -5.27 6.29
C SER A 38 8.99 -4.57 7.60
N VAL A 39 7.81 -3.97 7.69
CA VAL A 39 7.46 -3.03 8.77
C VAL A 39 7.18 -3.77 10.06
N ASP A 40 6.36 -4.82 10.03
CA ASP A 40 5.83 -5.44 11.25
C ASP A 40 6.94 -6.14 12.05
N ALA A 41 7.87 -6.78 11.35
CA ALA A 41 9.03 -7.42 11.98
C ALA A 41 9.96 -6.41 12.66
N VAL A 42 10.09 -5.19 12.12
CA VAL A 42 10.86 -4.12 12.79
C VAL A 42 10.05 -3.51 13.92
N ALA A 43 8.76 -3.26 13.71
CA ALA A 43 7.89 -2.59 14.67
C ALA A 43 7.80 -3.33 16.01
N ILE A 44 7.72 -4.66 15.99
CA ILE A 44 7.71 -5.46 17.23
C ILE A 44 9.03 -5.40 17.99
N ARG A 45 10.16 -5.30 17.28
CA ARG A 45 11.48 -5.14 17.90
C ARG A 45 11.65 -3.76 18.51
N LEU A 46 10.98 -2.76 17.95
CA LEU A 46 10.88 -1.41 18.51
C LEU A 46 9.87 -1.32 19.67
N GLY A 47 9.19 -2.41 20.04
CA GLY A 47 8.22 -2.45 21.14
C GLY A 47 6.91 -1.71 20.81
N MET A 48 6.59 -1.50 19.54
CA MET A 48 5.35 -0.81 19.14
C MET A 48 4.10 -1.65 19.41
N TRP A 49 4.22 -2.97 19.26
CA TRP A 49 3.24 -3.98 19.66
C TRP A 49 3.93 -5.36 19.74
N ASP A 50 3.21 -6.39 20.21
CA ASP A 50 3.70 -7.77 20.29
C ASP A 50 2.54 -8.76 20.15
N TRP A 51 2.83 -9.94 19.60
CA TRP A 51 1.91 -11.09 19.52
C TRP A 51 2.10 -12.10 20.66
N GLY A 52 3.09 -11.90 21.53
CA GLY A 52 3.33 -12.76 22.70
C GLY A 52 3.88 -14.15 22.33
N LYS A 53 4.48 -14.28 21.15
CA LYS A 53 5.06 -15.55 20.64
C LYS A 53 6.59 -15.55 20.58
N GLY A 54 7.23 -14.39 20.80
CA GLY A 54 8.67 -14.21 20.70
C GLY A 54 9.17 -13.92 19.28
N LEU A 55 10.39 -13.41 19.16
CA LEU A 55 10.98 -12.94 17.89
C LEU A 55 11.44 -14.07 16.95
N ASP A 56 11.55 -15.29 17.46
CA ASP A 56 11.91 -16.50 16.68
C ASP A 56 10.68 -17.18 16.07
N TYR A 57 9.47 -16.65 16.32
CA TYR A 57 8.24 -17.24 15.83
C TYR A 57 8.00 -16.94 14.35
N GLN A 58 7.88 -17.98 13.53
CA GLN A 58 7.51 -17.88 12.11
C GLN A 58 8.34 -16.83 11.35
N TYR A 59 7.70 -15.74 10.87
CA TYR A 59 8.36 -14.72 10.08
C TYR A 59 8.96 -13.65 10.99
N PHE A 60 10.16 -13.90 11.51
CA PHE A 60 10.87 -12.95 12.39
C PHE A 60 10.04 -12.47 13.60
N GLY A 61 9.14 -13.30 14.13
CA GLY A 61 8.22 -12.96 15.21
C GLY A 61 6.81 -12.56 14.76
N VAL A 62 6.61 -12.33 13.45
CA VAL A 62 5.31 -12.02 12.85
C VAL A 62 4.60 -13.32 12.45
N PRO A 63 3.35 -13.55 12.89
CA PRO A 63 2.59 -14.71 12.46
C PRO A 63 2.25 -14.68 10.96
N TYR A 64 2.28 -15.82 10.27
CA TYR A 64 1.86 -15.90 8.86
C TYR A 64 0.40 -15.47 8.63
N ASN A 65 -0.44 -15.63 9.66
CA ASN A 65 -1.82 -15.16 9.65
C ASN A 65 -1.92 -13.62 9.56
N ASN A 66 -0.88 -12.88 9.94
CA ASN A 66 -0.82 -11.43 9.77
C ASN A 66 -0.82 -11.05 8.28
N PHE A 67 0.01 -11.71 7.47
CA PHE A 67 0.05 -11.47 6.02
C PHE A 67 -1.25 -11.89 5.34
N TRP A 68 -1.85 -13.00 5.77
CA TRP A 68 -3.19 -13.37 5.32
C TRP A 68 -4.19 -12.25 5.62
N ALA A 69 -4.24 -11.76 6.86
CA ALA A 69 -5.15 -10.73 7.29
C ALA A 69 -4.92 -9.42 6.53
N TRP A 70 -3.68 -8.96 6.38
CA TRP A 70 -3.36 -7.72 5.66
C TRP A 70 -3.76 -7.75 4.20
N PHE A 71 -3.51 -8.87 3.53
CA PHE A 71 -3.95 -9.04 2.16
C PHE A 71 -5.47 -8.90 2.05
N TRP A 72 -6.22 -9.63 2.87
CA TRP A 72 -7.69 -9.63 2.80
C TRP A 72 -8.32 -8.33 3.31
N VAL A 73 -7.75 -7.67 4.31
CA VAL A 73 -8.17 -6.32 4.74
C VAL A 73 -8.12 -5.37 3.56
N VAL A 74 -6.96 -5.26 2.91
CA VAL A 74 -6.82 -4.27 1.83
C VAL A 74 -7.61 -4.69 0.59
N PHE A 75 -7.60 -5.98 0.23
CA PHE A 75 -8.40 -6.51 -0.86
C PHE A 75 -9.90 -6.27 -0.66
N SER A 76 -10.47 -6.66 0.49
CA SER A 76 -11.91 -6.61 0.73
C SER A 76 -12.43 -5.19 0.82
N PHE A 77 -11.70 -4.28 1.48
CA PHE A 77 -12.07 -2.87 1.52
C PHE A 77 -11.95 -2.20 0.13
N SER A 78 -10.89 -2.50 -0.63
CA SER A 78 -10.73 -1.97 -1.99
C SER A 78 -11.84 -2.47 -2.93
N ALA A 79 -12.07 -3.78 -2.96
CA ALA A 79 -13.09 -4.41 -3.79
C ALA A 79 -14.50 -3.89 -3.46
N SER A 80 -14.84 -3.83 -2.16
CA SER A 80 -16.15 -3.35 -1.71
C SER A 80 -16.37 -1.89 -2.07
N LEU A 81 -15.38 -1.03 -1.85
CA LEU A 81 -15.50 0.39 -2.19
C LEU A 81 -15.64 0.59 -3.70
N ARG A 82 -14.88 -0.14 -4.52
CA ARG A 82 -14.99 -0.08 -5.99
C ARG A 82 -16.37 -0.51 -6.47
N LEU A 83 -16.88 -1.63 -5.95
CA LEU A 83 -18.20 -2.15 -6.31
C LEU A 83 -19.31 -1.15 -5.96
N LEU A 84 -19.30 -0.64 -4.72
CA LEU A 84 -20.36 0.24 -4.23
C LEU A 84 -20.28 1.65 -4.84
N SER A 85 -19.08 2.15 -5.15
CA SER A 85 -18.90 3.47 -5.78
C SER A 85 -19.52 3.55 -7.18
N LYS A 86 -19.91 2.42 -7.78
CA LYS A 86 -20.65 2.37 -9.05
C LYS A 86 -22.14 2.68 -8.91
N LEU A 87 -22.67 2.69 -7.68
CA LEU A 87 -24.06 3.03 -7.45
C LEU A 87 -24.33 4.50 -7.85
N PRO A 88 -25.42 4.78 -8.59
CA PRO A 88 -25.68 6.11 -9.10
C PRO A 88 -26.14 7.10 -8.03
N GLY A 89 -25.87 8.39 -8.26
CA GLY A 89 -26.44 9.50 -7.52
C GLY A 89 -26.00 9.61 -6.05
N LEU A 90 -26.93 10.06 -5.20
CA LEU A 90 -26.66 10.29 -3.78
C LEU A 90 -26.36 8.99 -3.02
N TRP A 91 -26.90 7.85 -3.51
CA TRP A 91 -26.68 6.55 -2.90
C TRP A 91 -25.22 6.12 -2.96
N GLY A 92 -24.60 6.21 -4.14
CA GLY A 92 -23.17 5.93 -4.28
C GLY A 92 -22.29 6.88 -3.49
N ARG A 93 -22.62 8.18 -3.45
CA ARG A 93 -21.77 9.16 -2.75
C ARG A 93 -21.77 8.99 -1.22
N TRP A 94 -22.94 8.74 -0.63
CA TRP A 94 -23.09 8.74 0.83
C TRP A 94 -23.05 7.35 1.45
N PHE A 95 -23.56 6.33 0.76
CA PHE A 95 -23.63 4.99 1.33
C PHE A 95 -22.46 4.09 0.92
N SER A 96 -21.72 4.39 -0.16
CA SER A 96 -20.58 3.55 -0.54
C SER A 96 -19.50 3.47 0.54
N PRO A 97 -19.12 4.54 1.25
CA PRO A 97 -18.14 4.42 2.33
C PRO A 97 -18.64 3.51 3.47
N ALA A 98 -19.88 3.70 3.92
CA ALA A 98 -20.47 2.89 4.98
C ALA A 98 -20.65 1.42 4.56
N GLY A 99 -21.17 1.19 3.35
CA GLY A 99 -21.30 -0.13 2.78
C GLY A 99 -19.95 -0.80 2.55
N ALA A 100 -18.91 -0.05 2.17
CA ALA A 100 -17.57 -0.61 2.00
C ALA A 100 -16.95 -1.03 3.33
N ILE A 101 -17.25 -0.32 4.42
CA ILE A 101 -16.86 -0.75 5.77
C ILE A 101 -17.57 -2.06 6.12
N LEU A 102 -18.88 -2.16 5.90
CA LEU A 102 -19.65 -3.37 6.21
C LEU A 102 -19.21 -4.57 5.37
N CYS A 103 -19.18 -4.43 4.05
CA CYS A 103 -18.78 -5.49 3.12
C CYS A 103 -17.29 -5.83 3.25
N GLY A 104 -16.43 -4.83 3.45
CA GLY A 104 -15.00 -5.03 3.68
C GLY A 104 -14.74 -5.82 4.96
N THR A 105 -15.38 -5.42 6.07
CA THR A 105 -15.29 -6.14 7.34
C THR A 105 -15.85 -7.55 7.23
N ALA A 106 -16.99 -7.74 6.57
CA ALA A 106 -17.54 -9.07 6.34
C ALA A 106 -16.57 -9.96 5.54
N GLY A 107 -15.94 -9.42 4.48
CA GLY A 107 -14.92 -10.14 3.72
C GLY A 107 -13.73 -10.57 4.57
N VAL A 108 -13.24 -9.68 5.44
CA VAL A 108 -12.15 -9.99 6.38
C VAL A 108 -12.57 -11.07 7.37
N LEU A 109 -13.76 -10.98 7.98
CA LEU A 109 -14.23 -11.97 8.94
C LEU A 109 -14.42 -13.34 8.30
N ILE A 110 -15.00 -13.41 7.11
CA ILE A 110 -15.19 -14.66 6.37
C ILE A 110 -13.82 -15.29 6.05
N THR A 111 -12.90 -14.51 5.51
CA THR A 111 -11.56 -15.02 5.13
C THR A 111 -10.73 -15.40 6.35
N ASN A 112 -10.91 -14.72 7.48
CA ASN A 112 -10.31 -15.10 8.75
C ASN A 112 -10.89 -16.43 9.27
N GLU A 113 -12.21 -16.58 9.29
CA GLU A 113 -12.86 -17.83 9.69
C GLU A 113 -12.43 -19.01 8.80
N LEU A 114 -12.33 -18.78 7.48
CA LEU A 114 -11.85 -19.78 6.54
C LEU A 114 -10.43 -20.28 6.87
N ILE A 115 -9.51 -19.39 7.24
CA ILE A 115 -8.14 -19.83 7.56
C ILE A 115 -8.06 -20.44 8.96
N THR A 116 -8.78 -19.91 9.96
CA THR A 116 -8.72 -20.43 11.33
C THR A 116 -9.46 -21.75 11.53
N SER A 117 -10.39 -22.08 10.63
CA SER A 117 -11.12 -23.36 10.66
C SER A 117 -10.35 -24.53 10.08
N ILE A 118 -9.16 -24.33 9.50
CA ILE A 118 -8.31 -25.41 8.97
C ILE A 118 -7.48 -26.01 10.12
N PRO A 119 -7.78 -27.23 10.61
CA PRO A 119 -7.09 -27.79 11.77
C PRO A 119 -5.69 -28.32 11.44
N ASN A 120 -5.44 -28.65 10.17
CA ASN A 120 -4.17 -29.21 9.73
C ASN A 120 -3.20 -28.09 9.38
N GLU A 121 -2.10 -27.97 10.13
CA GLU A 121 -1.12 -26.89 9.95
C GLU A 121 -0.48 -26.87 8.56
N LEU A 122 -0.20 -28.03 7.97
CA LEU A 122 0.38 -28.10 6.63
C LEU A 122 -0.58 -27.50 5.60
N ILE A 123 -1.86 -27.88 5.66
CA ILE A 123 -2.90 -27.35 4.77
C ILE A 123 -3.12 -25.87 5.04
N HIS A 124 -3.08 -25.44 6.30
CA HIS A 124 -3.21 -24.04 6.70
C HIS A 124 -2.14 -23.16 6.04
N TYR A 125 -0.86 -23.49 6.23
CA TYR A 125 0.22 -22.69 5.65
C TYR A 125 0.29 -22.84 4.12
N ALA A 126 0.01 -24.03 3.58
CA ALA A 126 -0.09 -24.23 2.14
C ALA A 126 -1.19 -23.35 1.53
N THR A 127 -2.32 -23.18 2.21
CA THR A 127 -3.41 -22.29 1.76
C THR A 127 -2.96 -20.84 1.71
N ILE A 128 -2.28 -20.35 2.76
CA ILE A 128 -1.74 -18.97 2.77
C ILE A 128 -0.78 -18.76 1.60
N ILE A 129 0.19 -19.67 1.43
CA ILE A 129 1.19 -19.60 0.35
C ILE A 129 0.51 -19.66 -1.02
N ALA A 130 -0.45 -20.56 -1.21
CA ALA A 130 -1.15 -20.72 -2.48
C ALA A 130 -1.96 -19.47 -2.84
N VAL A 131 -2.68 -18.87 -1.89
CA VAL A 131 -3.48 -17.66 -2.13
C VAL A 131 -2.58 -16.46 -2.41
N LEU A 132 -1.60 -16.18 -1.56
CA LEU A 132 -0.72 -15.02 -1.74
C LEU A 132 0.19 -15.19 -2.97
N GLY A 133 0.70 -16.42 -3.18
CA GLY A 133 1.51 -16.77 -4.34
C GLY A 133 0.74 -16.67 -5.65
N SER A 134 -0.50 -17.18 -5.70
CA SER A 134 -1.36 -17.05 -6.89
C SER A 134 -1.76 -15.60 -7.17
N ALA A 135 -2.03 -14.80 -6.14
CA ALA A 135 -2.26 -13.36 -6.28
C ALA A 135 -1.05 -12.66 -6.91
N LEU A 136 0.16 -12.96 -6.42
CA LEU A 136 1.40 -12.42 -6.97
C LEU A 136 1.60 -12.84 -8.43
N ILE A 137 1.48 -14.14 -8.72
CA ILE A 137 1.60 -14.68 -10.08
C ILE A 137 0.59 -14.01 -11.01
N LEU A 138 -0.67 -13.87 -10.58
CA LEU A 138 -1.72 -13.19 -11.36
C LEU A 138 -1.30 -11.77 -11.74
N VAL A 139 -0.85 -10.96 -10.77
CA VAL A 139 -0.42 -9.59 -11.04
C VAL A 139 0.81 -9.54 -11.96
N LEU A 140 1.78 -10.45 -11.78
CA LEU A 140 2.95 -10.56 -12.65
C LEU A 140 2.59 -10.96 -14.09
N VAL A 141 1.60 -11.85 -14.26
CA VAL A 141 1.09 -12.25 -15.57
C VAL A 141 0.34 -11.10 -16.26
N LEU A 142 -0.44 -10.33 -15.49
CA LEU A 142 -1.19 -9.19 -16.02
C LEU A 142 -0.29 -7.98 -16.36
N ARG A 143 0.95 -7.92 -15.85
CA ARG A 143 1.97 -6.90 -16.15
C ARG A 143 1.41 -5.47 -16.11
N PRO A 144 1.02 -4.98 -14.91
CA PRO A 144 0.47 -3.63 -14.77
C PRO A 144 1.43 -2.57 -15.30
N GLU A 145 0.95 -1.74 -16.23
CA GLU A 145 1.65 -0.53 -16.66
C GLU A 145 1.06 0.67 -15.93
N VAL A 146 1.93 1.47 -15.31
CA VAL A 146 1.51 2.64 -14.53
C VAL A 146 1.50 3.89 -15.42
N SER A 147 0.32 4.46 -15.64
CA SER A 147 0.13 5.76 -16.27
C SER A 147 0.10 6.84 -15.18
N THR A 148 1.21 7.57 -15.02
CA THR A 148 1.33 8.58 -13.94
C THR A 148 1.13 9.99 -14.46
N GLN A 149 0.19 10.72 -13.87
CA GLN A 149 0.03 12.17 -14.03
C GLN A 149 0.86 12.92 -12.95
N PRO A 150 1.29 14.18 -13.19
CA PRO A 150 2.22 14.89 -12.30
C PRO A 150 1.67 15.22 -10.89
N HIS A 151 0.35 15.35 -10.74
CA HIS A 151 -0.28 15.87 -9.52
C HIS A 151 -0.52 14.83 -8.41
N ASP A 152 -0.10 13.57 -8.61
CA ASP A 152 -0.43 12.45 -7.75
C ASP A 152 0.69 11.99 -6.79
N ALA A 153 1.79 12.74 -6.75
CA ALA A 153 3.03 12.34 -6.09
C ALA A 153 2.92 12.04 -4.59
N PHE A 154 2.10 12.81 -3.87
CA PHE A 154 2.01 12.70 -2.41
C PHE A 154 1.47 11.36 -1.94
N VAL A 155 0.56 10.76 -2.72
CA VAL A 155 -0.04 9.48 -2.36
C VAL A 155 1.02 8.37 -2.39
N PHE A 156 1.99 8.48 -3.30
CA PHE A 156 3.09 7.54 -3.45
C PHE A 156 4.19 7.68 -2.40
N LEU A 157 4.16 8.75 -1.60
CA LEU A 157 5.09 8.90 -0.47
C LEU A 157 4.71 8.01 0.70
N VAL A 158 3.49 7.46 0.75
CA VAL A 158 3.05 6.65 1.91
C VAL A 158 3.88 5.36 2.02
N PRO A 159 3.95 4.46 1.01
CA PRO A 159 4.75 3.24 1.13
C PRO A 159 6.23 3.55 1.34
N LEU A 160 6.75 4.57 0.65
CA LEU A 160 8.13 5.00 0.78
C LEU A 160 8.44 5.55 2.17
N GLY A 161 7.52 6.30 2.77
CA GLY A 161 7.62 6.84 4.12
C GLY A 161 7.64 5.74 5.17
N PHE A 162 6.80 4.70 5.03
CA PHE A 162 6.86 3.51 5.88
C PHE A 162 8.21 2.81 5.78
N HIS A 163 8.64 2.49 4.56
CA HIS A 163 9.93 1.83 4.33
C HIS A 163 11.10 2.64 4.88
N ALA A 164 11.15 3.94 4.59
CA ALA A 164 12.21 4.82 5.07
C ALA A 164 12.21 4.93 6.59
N TYR A 165 11.05 5.16 7.22
CA TYR A 165 10.94 5.26 8.67
C TYR A 165 11.42 3.98 9.37
N PHE A 166 10.91 2.81 8.97
CA PHE A 166 11.24 1.55 9.63
C PHE A 166 12.67 1.07 9.31
N LEU A 167 13.21 1.35 8.12
CA LEU A 167 14.63 1.12 7.85
C LEU A 167 15.52 2.00 8.74
N ILE A 168 15.25 3.31 8.82
CA ILE A 168 16.05 4.24 9.63
C ILE A 168 15.93 3.89 11.11
N ALA A 169 14.71 3.74 11.63
CA ALA A 169 14.47 3.41 13.04
C ALA A 169 15.09 2.04 13.39
N GLY A 170 14.96 1.06 12.50
CA GLY A 170 15.56 -0.27 12.67
C GLY A 170 17.08 -0.25 12.67
N LEU A 171 17.72 0.58 11.85
CA LEU A 171 19.18 0.76 11.85
C LEU A 171 19.67 1.52 13.07
N VAL A 172 19.03 2.64 13.43
CA VAL A 172 19.42 3.47 14.59
C VAL A 172 19.31 2.70 15.90
N SER A 173 18.30 1.83 16.03
CA SER A 173 18.10 0.99 17.21
C SER A 173 18.90 -0.32 17.19
N ASN A 174 19.58 -0.64 16.08
CA ASN A 174 20.13 -1.96 15.76
C ASN A 174 19.09 -3.10 15.69
N ALA A 175 17.79 -2.82 15.82
CA ALA A 175 16.72 -3.82 15.78
C ALA A 175 16.70 -4.62 14.48
N ILE A 176 17.05 -4.00 13.35
CA ILE A 176 17.01 -4.65 12.04
C ILE A 176 18.22 -5.55 11.75
N LEU A 177 19.26 -5.47 12.61
CA LEU A 177 20.51 -6.21 12.44
C LEU A 177 20.47 -7.60 13.08
N ASP A 178 19.44 -7.90 13.88
CA ASP A 178 19.23 -9.19 14.51
C ASP A 178 17.79 -9.73 14.30
N PRO A 179 17.58 -10.69 13.37
CA PRO A 179 18.61 -11.29 12.51
C PRO A 179 19.00 -10.36 11.34
N PRO A 180 20.24 -10.44 10.82
CA PRO A 180 20.70 -9.57 9.73
C PRO A 180 19.95 -9.79 8.41
N PHE A 181 19.31 -10.96 8.27
CA PHE A 181 18.47 -11.25 7.10
C PHE A 181 17.22 -10.33 7.04
N LEU A 182 16.76 -9.79 8.18
CA LEU A 182 15.67 -8.83 8.21
C LEU A 182 16.05 -7.52 7.47
N LEU A 183 17.29 -7.04 7.60
CA LEU A 183 17.78 -5.90 6.82
C LEU A 183 17.69 -6.16 5.32
N VAL A 184 18.08 -7.36 4.87
CA VAL A 184 18.02 -7.75 3.45
C VAL A 184 16.59 -7.70 2.93
N VAL A 185 15.65 -8.25 3.70
CA VAL A 185 14.22 -8.24 3.37
C VAL A 185 13.69 -6.81 3.31
N SER A 186 13.97 -5.97 4.31
CA SER A 186 13.47 -4.60 4.33
C SER A 186 14.06 -3.74 3.21
N MET A 187 15.34 -3.93 2.88
CA MET A 187 15.95 -3.29 1.71
C MET A 187 15.28 -3.76 0.42
N ALA A 188 15.04 -5.06 0.26
CA ALA A 188 14.38 -5.61 -0.93
C ALA A 188 12.96 -5.05 -1.10
N MET A 189 12.17 -5.00 -0.03
CA MET A 189 10.81 -4.46 -0.08
C MET A 189 10.80 -2.96 -0.40
N CYS A 190 11.74 -2.19 0.18
CA CYS A 190 11.92 -0.78 -0.13
C CYS A 190 12.33 -0.56 -1.59
N ILE A 191 13.26 -1.35 -2.13
CA ILE A 191 13.68 -1.28 -3.54
C ILE A 191 12.51 -1.59 -4.47
N ILE A 192 11.70 -2.61 -4.17
CA ILE A 192 10.49 -2.93 -4.93
C ILE A 192 9.52 -1.74 -4.90
N ALA A 193 9.29 -1.15 -3.73
CA ALA A 193 8.43 0.03 -3.60
C ALA A 193 8.95 1.22 -4.43
N LEU A 194 10.25 1.52 -4.36
CA LEU A 194 10.90 2.57 -5.16
C LEU A 194 10.76 2.29 -6.66
N TRP A 195 11.00 1.05 -7.08
CA TRP A 195 10.90 0.65 -8.48
C TRP A 195 9.47 0.78 -9.02
N LEU A 196 8.46 0.38 -8.25
CA LEU A 196 7.04 0.53 -8.61
C LEU A 196 6.64 2.00 -8.74
N HIS A 197 7.20 2.89 -7.91
CA HIS A 197 6.84 4.31 -7.87
C HIS A 197 7.77 5.24 -8.67
N ARG A 198 8.78 4.68 -9.36
CA ARG A 198 9.83 5.46 -10.05
C ARG A 198 9.31 6.52 -11.03
N ASN A 199 8.27 6.20 -11.79
CA ASN A 199 7.71 7.12 -12.80
C ASN A 199 7.05 8.32 -12.14
N ALA A 200 6.31 8.09 -11.04
CA ALA A 200 5.67 9.16 -10.30
C ALA A 200 6.70 10.06 -9.60
N LEU A 201 7.75 9.47 -9.01
CA LEU A 201 8.86 10.21 -8.40
C LEU A 201 9.58 11.09 -9.44
N ASN A 202 9.87 10.53 -10.62
CA ASN A 202 10.50 11.27 -11.71
C ASN A 202 9.63 12.44 -12.21
N ASN A 203 8.32 12.21 -12.34
CA ASN A 203 7.38 13.26 -12.75
C ASN A 203 7.26 14.38 -11.71
N TRP A 204 7.24 14.04 -10.42
CA TRP A 204 7.25 15.01 -9.32
C TRP A 204 8.55 15.82 -9.28
N TYR A 205 9.70 15.17 -9.45
CA TYR A 205 10.98 15.87 -9.48
C TYR A 205 11.02 16.86 -10.65
N ARG A 206 10.59 16.44 -11.84
CA ARG A 206 10.53 17.30 -13.04
C ARG A 206 9.56 18.47 -12.88
N SER A 207 8.39 18.27 -12.28
CA SER A 207 7.41 19.36 -12.10
C SER A 207 7.91 20.44 -11.12
N ASN A 208 8.67 20.06 -10.09
CA ASN A 208 9.25 21.01 -9.15
C ASN A 208 10.56 21.64 -9.64
N ALA A 209 11.33 20.96 -10.49
CA ALA A 209 12.53 21.51 -11.12
C ALA A 209 12.22 22.61 -12.17
N VAL A 210 10.98 22.69 -12.67
CA VAL A 210 10.54 23.67 -13.68
C VAL A 210 9.75 24.84 -13.04
N ALA A 211 9.66 24.93 -11.71
CA ALA A 211 9.10 26.11 -11.05
C ALA A 211 9.99 27.35 -11.33
N PRO A 212 9.49 28.38 -12.01
CA PRO A 212 10.35 29.38 -12.65
C PRO A 212 10.86 30.42 -11.66
N GLU A 213 12.19 30.53 -11.55
CA GLU A 213 12.83 31.84 -11.62
C GLU A 213 12.39 32.49 -12.95
N ASP A 214 11.28 33.22 -12.93
CA ASP A 214 10.99 34.41 -13.75
C ASP A 214 9.47 34.61 -13.91
N THR A 215 8.83 35.19 -12.89
CA THR A 215 7.52 35.86 -13.04
C THR A 215 7.66 37.37 -12.80
N GLY A 216 8.86 37.92 -13.01
CA GLY A 216 9.18 39.31 -12.69
C GLY A 216 8.79 40.33 -13.77
N SER A 217 8.56 39.93 -15.03
CA SER A 217 8.54 40.91 -16.12
C SER A 217 7.18 41.22 -16.77
N SER A 218 6.11 40.42 -16.59
CA SER A 218 4.87 40.65 -17.37
C SER A 218 3.77 41.48 -16.67
N ARG A 219 3.96 41.86 -15.40
CA ARG A 219 2.92 42.56 -14.62
C ARG A 219 2.90 44.08 -14.76
N LYS A 220 3.79 44.67 -15.57
CA LYS A 220 3.89 46.13 -15.75
C LYS A 220 3.15 46.69 -16.97
N GLU A 221 2.74 45.88 -17.94
CA GLU A 221 2.11 46.42 -19.17
C GLU A 221 0.58 46.53 -19.13
N TYR A 222 -0.10 45.91 -18.16
CA TYR A 222 -1.57 45.95 -18.08
C TYR A 222 -2.15 47.19 -17.37
N ASN A 223 -1.31 48.03 -16.74
CA ASN A 223 -1.77 49.18 -15.96
C ASN A 223 -1.69 50.54 -16.69
N THR A 224 -1.22 50.58 -17.94
CA THR A 224 -1.05 51.85 -18.69
C THR A 224 -2.23 52.19 -19.59
N PHE A 225 -3.17 51.26 -19.83
CA PHE A 225 -4.28 51.45 -20.78
C PHE A 225 -5.63 51.87 -20.16
N LYS A 226 -5.66 52.29 -18.89
CA LYS A 226 -6.90 52.73 -18.19
C LYS A 226 -6.88 54.17 -17.68
N LYS A 227 -6.07 55.04 -18.27
CA LYS A 227 -6.15 56.50 -18.03
C LYS A 227 -6.06 57.27 -19.34
N THR A 228 -7.21 57.47 -19.97
CA THR A 228 -7.60 58.65 -20.76
C THR A 228 -9.08 58.53 -21.08
#